data_AF-A0A109L8R9-F1
#
_entry.id   AF-A0A109L8R9-F1
#
_cell.length_a   1.000
_cell.length_b   1.000
_cell.length_c   1.000
_cell.angle_alpha   90.00
_cell.angle_beta   90.00
_cell.angle_gamma   90.00
#
_symmetry.space_group_name_H-M   'P 1'
#
loop_
_entity.id
_entity.type
_entity.pdbx_description
1 polymer ?
#
loop_
_entity_poly.entity_id
_entity_poly.type
_entity_poly.pdbx_seq_one_letter_code
_entity_poly.pdbx_strand_id
1 'polypeptide(L)' 'MQAKHQSSSDPKATTVPAEGPQAARHLMAIRIVGTALFDYQVNKTPDARIRLEAFTTMAHLQGDLTASERAFVSQLLANQ' A
#
# COMPACT_ATOMS: atom_id res chain seq x y z
N MET A 1 -10.81 41.90 15.57
CA MET A 1 -9.72 41.49 14.66
C MET A 1 -10.33 40.73 13.48
N GLN A 2 -10.08 41.14 12.23
CA GLN A 2 -10.53 40.39 11.05
C GLN A 2 -9.34 39.63 10.48
N ALA A 3 -9.38 38.30 10.52
CA ALA A 3 -8.37 37.46 9.89
C ALA A 3 -8.65 37.37 8.38
N LYS A 4 -7.79 37.97 7.55
CA LYS A 4 -7.76 37.71 6.11
C LYS A 4 -7.25 36.29 5.90
N HIS A 5 -8.15 35.34 5.71
CA HIS A 5 -7.76 33.99 5.28
C HIS A 5 -7.25 34.08 3.84
N GLN A 6 -5.94 33.94 3.65
CA GLN A 6 -5.34 33.68 2.33
C GLN A 6 -5.67 32.22 1.96
N SER A 7 -6.91 31.98 1.55
CA SER A 7 -7.23 30.74 0.85
C SER A 7 -6.67 30.87 -0.57
N SER A 8 -5.46 30.37 -0.79
CA SER A 8 -4.95 30.18 -2.14
C SER A 8 -5.68 29.00 -2.79
N SER A 9 -6.04 29.17 -4.07
CA SER A 9 -6.59 28.12 -4.93
C SER A 9 -5.49 27.29 -5.61
N ASP A 10 -4.23 27.52 -5.26
CA ASP A 10 -3.12 26.75 -5.81
C ASP A 10 -3.32 25.27 -5.46
N PRO A 11 -3.07 24.36 -6.41
CA PRO A 11 -3.20 22.94 -6.16
C PRO A 11 -2.34 22.58 -4.95
N LYS A 12 -3.02 22.21 -3.86
CA LYS A 12 -2.37 21.73 -2.66
C LYS A 12 -1.58 20.48 -3.03
N ALA A 13 -0.39 20.31 -2.47
CA ALA A 13 0.37 19.07 -2.60
C ALA A 13 -0.33 17.93 -1.85
N THR A 14 -1.50 17.54 -2.32
CA THR A 14 -2.16 16.30 -1.99
C THR A 14 -1.62 15.26 -2.95
N THR A 15 -1.36 14.04 -2.46
CA THR A 15 -1.11 12.88 -3.32
C THR A 15 -2.12 12.89 -4.45
N VAL A 16 -1.63 13.11 -5.67
CA VAL A 16 -2.45 13.25 -6.87
C VAL A 16 -3.41 12.07 -6.89
N PRO A 17 -4.73 12.26 -7.11
CA PRO A 17 -5.64 11.14 -7.34
C PRO A 17 -5.00 10.28 -8.42
N ALA A 18 -4.78 9.02 -8.09
CA ALA A 18 -4.10 8.09 -8.96
C ALA A 18 -4.77 8.16 -10.34
N GLU A 19 -4.00 8.49 -11.39
CA GLU A 19 -4.56 8.76 -12.72
C GLU A 19 -5.16 7.47 -13.30
N GLY A 20 -6.45 7.28 -13.04
CA GLY A 20 -7.24 6.14 -13.49
C GLY A 20 -7.50 5.06 -12.42
N PRO A 21 -8.49 4.18 -12.68
CA PRO A 21 -8.93 3.15 -11.74
C PRO A 21 -7.83 2.15 -11.38
N GLN A 22 -6.88 1.90 -12.30
CA GLN A 22 -5.75 1.01 -12.04
C GLN A 22 -4.81 1.56 -10.97
N ALA A 23 -4.46 2.84 -11.07
CA ALA A 23 -3.56 3.46 -10.12
C ALA A 23 -4.21 3.55 -8.72
N ALA A 24 -5.53 3.75 -8.65
CA ALA A 24 -6.26 3.74 -7.39
C ALA A 24 -6.28 2.34 -6.74
N ARG A 25 -6.50 1.28 -7.54
CA ARG A 25 -6.42 -0.11 -7.07
C ARG A 25 -5.02 -0.48 -6.61
N HIS A 26 -3.99 -0.04 -7.32
CA HIS A 26 -2.60 -0.24 -6.95
C HIS A 26 -2.28 0.35 -5.56
N LEU A 27 -2.69 1.59 -5.31
CA LEU A 27 -2.51 2.21 -3.98
C LEU A 27 -3.30 1.47 -2.88
N MET A 28 -4.50 0.97 -3.19
CA MET A 28 -5.26 0.14 -2.25
C MET A 28 -4.56 -1.20 -1.97
N ALA A 29 -4.00 -1.85 -2.98
CA ALA A 29 -3.23 -3.07 -2.82
C ALA A 29 -1.98 -2.84 -1.95
N ILE A 30 -1.22 -1.77 -2.20
CA ILE A 30 -0.09 -1.35 -1.35
C ILE A 30 -0.55 -1.17 0.10
N ARG A 31 -1.68 -0.51 0.33
CA ARG A 31 -2.22 -0.29 1.69
C ARG A 31 -2.59 -1.60 2.39
N ILE A 32 -3.26 -2.52 1.69
CA ILE A 32 -3.68 -3.81 2.26
C ILE A 32 -2.46 -4.66 2.59
N VAL A 33 -1.53 -4.80 1.64
CA VAL A 33 -0.29 -5.57 1.82
C VAL A 33 0.59 -4.95 2.90
N GLY A 34 0.75 -3.63 2.90
CA GLY A 34 1.48 -2.91 3.94
C GLY A 34 0.89 -3.12 5.34
N THR A 35 -0.44 -3.15 5.46
CA THR A 35 -1.12 -3.43 6.72
C THR A 35 -0.86 -4.86 7.21
N ALA A 36 -0.96 -5.85 6.33
CA ALA A 36 -0.64 -7.24 6.66
C ALA A 36 0.85 -7.43 6.99
N LEU A 37 1.73 -6.66 6.34
CA LEU A 37 3.15 -6.66 6.64
C LEU A 37 3.42 -6.13 8.04
N PHE A 38 2.80 -5.01 8.41
CA PHE A 38 2.89 -4.50 9.78
C PHE A 38 2.35 -5.49 10.81
N ASP A 39 1.19 -6.10 10.55
CA ASP A 39 0.61 -7.13 11.43
C ASP A 39 1.58 -8.30 11.64
N TYR A 40 2.20 -8.81 10.57
CA TYR A 40 3.23 -9.85 10.67
C TYR A 40 4.46 -9.38 11.44
N GLN A 41 4.96 -8.17 11.18
CA GLN A 41 6.17 -7.65 11.84
C GLN A 41 5.98 -7.45 13.34
N VAL A 42 4.76 -7.10 13.78
CA VAL A 42 4.44 -6.92 15.20
C VAL A 42 4.15 -8.25 15.89
N ASN A 43 3.30 -9.09 15.29
CA ASN A 43 2.80 -10.30 15.96
C ASN A 43 3.67 -11.54 15.70
N LYS A 44 4.40 -11.58 14.59
CA LYS A 44 5.31 -12.68 14.19
C LYS A 44 4.67 -14.07 14.24
N THR A 45 3.37 -14.17 13.98
CA THR A 45 2.65 -15.45 13.98
C THR A 45 2.60 -16.08 12.58
N PRO A 46 2.49 -17.42 12.47
CA PRO A 46 2.28 -18.09 11.20
C PRO A 46 1.05 -17.60 10.45
N ASP A 47 -0.06 -17.32 11.15
CA ASP A 47 -1.29 -16.85 10.53
C ASP A 47 -1.12 -15.46 9.90
N ALA A 48 -0.41 -14.55 10.58
CA ALA A 48 -0.11 -13.23 10.03
C ALA A 48 0.80 -13.33 8.79
N ARG A 49 1.76 -14.27 8.81
CA ARG A 49 2.59 -14.58 7.64
C ARG A 49 1.76 -15.08 6.47
N ILE A 50 0.90 -16.07 6.69
CA ILE A 50 0.01 -16.63 5.65
C ILE A 50 -0.89 -15.55 5.04
N ARG A 51 -1.46 -14.66 5.87
CA ARG A 51 -2.27 -13.54 5.38
C ARG A 51 -1.47 -12.59 4.50
N LEU A 52 -0.25 -12.23 4.90
CA LEU A 52 0.64 -11.39 4.10
C LEU A 52 0.97 -12.03 2.75
N GLU A 53 1.34 -13.31 2.74
CA GLU A 53 1.64 -14.06 1.52
C GLU A 53 0.42 -14.13 0.59
N ALA A 54 -0.76 -14.39 1.16
CA ALA A 54 -2.02 -14.48 0.42
C ALA A 54 -2.42 -13.15 -0.23
N PHE A 55 -2.41 -12.04 0.51
CA PHE A 55 -2.77 -10.72 -0.04
C PHE A 55 -1.77 -10.26 -1.10
N THR A 56 -0.47 -10.46 -0.86
CA THR A 56 0.57 -10.09 -1.84
C THR A 56 0.39 -10.89 -3.14
N THR A 57 0.14 -12.20 -3.03
CA THR A 57 -0.09 -13.06 -4.20
C THR A 57 -1.36 -12.67 -4.94
N MET A 58 -2.47 -12.47 -4.24
CA MET A 58 -3.75 -12.09 -4.86
C MET A 58 -3.67 -10.73 -5.55
N ALA A 59 -3.01 -9.74 -4.93
CA ALA A 59 -2.85 -8.42 -5.55
C ALA A 59 -1.98 -8.48 -6.81
N HIS A 60 -0.91 -9.29 -6.81
CA HIS A 60 -0.11 -9.51 -8.01
C HIS A 60 -0.90 -10.19 -9.14
N LEU A 61 -1.65 -11.26 -8.81
CA LEU A 61 -2.46 -11.98 -9.80
C LEU A 61 -3.56 -11.12 -10.42
N GLN A 62 -4.09 -10.14 -9.67
CA GLN A 62 -5.08 -9.17 -10.17
C GLN A 62 -4.46 -8.00 -10.96
N GLY A 63 -3.13 -7.95 -11.08
CA GLY A 63 -2.39 -6.87 -11.73
C GLY A 63 -2.27 -5.61 -10.86
N ASP A 64 -2.71 -5.65 -9.60
CA ASP A 64 -2.67 -4.52 -8.67
C ASP A 64 -1.29 -4.36 -8.00
N LEU A 65 -0.43 -5.38 -8.08
CA LEU A 65 1.00 -5.28 -7.76
C LEU A 65 1.86 -5.79 -8.91
N THR A 66 2.99 -5.12 -9.11
CA THR A 66 4.02 -5.55 -10.05
C THR A 66 4.75 -6.79 -9.54
N ALA A 67 5.43 -7.49 -10.44
CA ALA A 67 6.25 -8.65 -10.08
C ALA A 67 7.38 -8.28 -9.10
N SER A 68 7.97 -7.09 -9.27
CA SER A 68 9.05 -6.59 -8.40
C SER A 68 8.57 -6.35 -6.97
N GLU A 69 7.37 -5.79 -6.79
CA GLU A 69 6.80 -5.57 -5.45
C GLU A 69 6.49 -6.88 -4.76
N ARG A 70 5.93 -7.87 -5.48
CA ARG A 70 5.74 -9.21 -4.93
C ARG A 70 7.08 -9.83 -4.52
N ALA A 71 8.07 -9.76 -5.40
CA ALA A 71 9.40 -10.33 -5.13
C ALA A 71 10.07 -9.69 -3.92
N PHE A 72 9.91 -8.37 -3.74
CA PHE A 72 10.39 -7.66 -2.56
C PHE A 72 9.78 -8.22 -1.26
N VAL A 73 8.45 -8.42 -1.21
CA VAL A 73 7.79 -9.00 -0.03
C VAL A 73 8.26 -10.44 0.21
N SER A 74 8.38 -11.26 -0.85
CA SER A 74 8.89 -12.63 -0.72
C SER A 74 10.31 -12.67 -0.18
N GLN A 75 11.19 -11.78 -0.63
CA GLN A 75 12.56 -11.68 -0.13
C GLN A 75 12.58 -11.25 1.34
N LEU A 76 11.74 -10.29 1.72
CA LEU A 76 11.61 -9.86 3.10
C LEU A 76 11.18 -11.03 4.02
N LEU A 77 10.22 -11.84 3.58
CA LEU A 77 9.75 -13.03 4.32
C LEU A 77 10.76 -14.17 4.40
N ALA A 78 11.69 -14.26 3.44
CA ALA A 78 12.78 -15.23 3.48
C ALA A 78 13.87 -14.85 4.49
N ASN A 79 13.97 -13.56 4.83
CA ASN A 79 15.01 -12.99 5.68
C ASN A 79 14.54 -12.68 7.12
N GLN A 80 13.34 -13.10 7.51
CA GLN A 80 12.69 -12.83 8.81
C GLN A 80 12.25 -14.13 9.45
#